data_AF-A0A3B0R4G6-F1
#
_entry.id   AF-A0A3B0R4G6-F1
#
_cell.length_a   1.000
_cell.length_b   1.000
_cell.length_c   1.000
_cell.angle_alpha   90.00
_cell.angle_beta   90.00
_cell.angle_gamma   90.00
#
_symmetry.space_group_name_H-M   'P 1'
#
loop_
_entity.id
_entity.type
_entity.pdbx_description
1 polymer ?
#
loop_
_entity_poly.entity_id
_entity_poly.type
_entity_poly.pdbx_seq_one_letter_code
_entity_poly.pdbx_strand_id
1 'polypeptide(L)' 'MLLYLLGVLVPPLAILLYGKIVFAAFNALLWTYAILTPGMTGLVLWVVASLHASHVIYNARLSRIRH' A
#
# COMPACT_ATOMS: atom_id res chain seq x y z
N MET A 1 7.60 -0.07 13.35
CA MET A 1 6.43 -0.95 13.60
C MET A 1 5.12 -0.30 13.16
N LEU A 2 4.84 0.95 13.56
CA LEU A 2 3.59 1.67 13.24
C LEU A 2 3.26 1.76 11.73
N LEU A 3 4.27 2.01 10.88
CA LEU A 3 4.10 2.10 9.43
C LEU A 3 3.65 0.78 8.77
N TYR A 4 3.99 -0.36 9.35
CA TYR A 4 3.55 -1.67 8.84
C TYR A 4 2.11 -1.96 9.22
N LEU A 5 1.69 -1.58 10.43
CA LEU A 5 0.28 -1.60 10.84
C LEU A 5 -0.56 -0.67 9.96
N LEU A 6 -0.05 0.54 9.66
CA LEU A 6 -0.70 1.47 8.75
C LEU A 6 -0.77 0.93 7.32
N GLY A 7 0.28 0.22 6.86
CA GLY A 7 0.32 -0.41 5.55
C GLY A 7 -0.68 -1.55 5.35
N VAL A 8 -1.21 -2.11 6.43
CA VAL A 8 -2.25 -3.16 6.42
C VAL A 8 -3.64 -2.52 6.55
N LEU A 9 -3.80 -1.53 7.44
CA LEU A 9 -5.09 -0.90 7.69
C LEU A 9 -5.47 0.11 6.58
N VAL A 10 -4.52 0.97 6.20
CA VAL A 10 -4.66 2.00 5.17
C VAL A 10 -3.39 2.01 4.30
N PRO A 11 -3.21 1.00 3.43
CA PRO A 11 -2.07 0.85 2.53
C PRO A 11 -1.66 2.13 1.75
N PRO A 12 -2.59 2.92 1.17
CA PRO A 12 -2.21 4.10 0.40
C PRO A 12 -1.60 5.21 1.26
N LEU A 13 -2.04 5.35 2.52
CA LEU A 13 -1.48 6.35 3.44
C LEU A 13 -0.02 6.04 3.77
N ALA A 14 0.30 4.76 3.95
CA ALA A 14 1.66 4.32 4.22
C ALA A 14 2.60 4.65 3.03
N ILE A 15 2.14 4.46 1.80
CA ILE A 15 2.92 4.83 0.59
C ILE A 15 3.09 6.35 0.48
N LEU A 16 2.04 7.11 0.81
CA LEU A 16 2.07 8.58 0.77
C LEU A 16 3.14 9.15 1.72
N LEU A 17 3.28 8.57 2.91
CA LEU A 17 4.30 8.97 3.90
C LEU A 17 5.74 8.76 3.41
N TYR A 18 5.96 7.90 2.41
CA TYR A 18 7.26 7.71 1.75
C TYR A 18 7.48 8.67 0.56
N GLY A 19 6.58 9.63 0.33
CA GLY A 19 6.70 10.62 -0.74
C GLY A 19 6.36 10.09 -2.14
N LYS A 20 5.81 8.87 -2.24
CA LYS A 20 5.52 8.20 -3.52
C LYS A 20 4.06 8.41 -3.94
N ILE A 21 3.72 9.65 -4.33
CA ILE A 21 2.33 10.10 -4.60
C ILE A 21 1.63 9.26 -5.68
N VAL A 22 2.30 8.99 -6.81
CA VAL A 22 1.71 8.22 -7.93
C VAL A 22 1.36 6.78 -7.49
N PHE A 23 2.25 6.14 -6.74
CA PHE A 23 2.03 4.79 -6.21
C PHE A 23 0.95 4.77 -5.13
N ALA A 24 0.86 5.83 -4.31
CA ALA A 24 -0.20 5.99 -3.32
C ALA A 24 -1.57 6.12 -3.98
N ALA A 25 -1.69 6.91 -5.07
CA ALA A 25 -2.95 7.07 -5.81
C ALA A 25 -3.43 5.76 -6.44
N PHE A 26 -2.54 5.02 -7.12
CA PHE A 26 -2.88 3.71 -7.68
C PHE A 26 -3.34 2.72 -6.59
N ASN A 27 -2.62 2.70 -5.47
CA ASN A 27 -2.95 1.83 -4.35
C ASN A 27 -4.25 2.23 -3.66
N ALA A 28 -4.58 3.53 -3.62
CA ALA A 28 -5.84 4.03 -3.11
C ALA A 28 -7.01 3.54 -3.95
N LEU A 29 -6.88 3.54 -5.29
CA LEU A 29 -7.91 2.98 -6.18
C LEU A 29 -8.16 1.50 -5.90
N LEU A 30 -7.09 0.69 -5.79
CA LEU A 30 -7.19 -0.73 -5.45
C LEU A 30 -7.84 -0.97 -4.09
N TRP A 31 -7.46 -0.19 -3.09
CA TRP A 31 -8.00 -0.29 -1.73
C TRP A 31 -9.46 0.15 -1.66
N THR A 32 -9.84 1.22 -2.34
CA THR A 32 -11.24 1.65 -2.48
C THR A 32 -12.07 0.57 -3.18
N TYR A 33 -11.55 -0.03 -4.26
CA TYR A 33 -12.23 -1.15 -4.93
C TYR A 33 -12.40 -2.37 -4.03
N ALA A 34 -11.41 -2.66 -3.18
CA ALA A 34 -11.48 -3.75 -2.20
C ALA A 34 -12.59 -3.52 -1.16
N ILE A 35 -12.79 -2.28 -0.71
CA ILE A 35 -13.86 -1.92 0.22
C ILE A 35 -15.24 -2.00 -0.46
N LEU A 36 -15.33 -1.52 -1.69
CA LEU A 36 -16.59 -1.51 -2.45
C LEU A 36 -17.03 -2.91 -2.89
N THR A 37 -16.11 -3.87 -2.94
CA THR A 37 -16.38 -5.24 -3.42
C THR A 37 -16.23 -6.25 -2.28
N PRO A 38 -17.19 -6.36 -1.36
CA PRO A 38 -17.09 -7.30 -0.24
C PRO A 38 -17.06 -8.76 -0.72
N GLY A 39 -16.42 -9.62 0.06
CA GLY A 39 -16.24 -11.04 -0.25
C GLY A 39 -14.83 -11.38 -0.74
N MET A 40 -14.69 -12.51 -1.44
CA MET A 40 -13.38 -13.05 -1.79
C MET A 40 -12.60 -12.14 -2.75
N THR A 41 -13.30 -11.45 -3.66
CA THR A 41 -12.69 -10.48 -4.58
C THR A 41 -12.10 -9.29 -3.84
N GLY A 42 -12.81 -8.74 -2.85
CA GLY A 42 -12.30 -7.66 -2.00
C GLY A 42 -11.10 -8.07 -1.17
N LEU A 43 -11.11 -9.29 -0.61
CA LEU A 43 -9.96 -9.85 0.10
C LEU A 43 -8.73 -9.97 -0.81
N VAL A 44 -8.89 -10.48 -2.03
CA VAL A 44 -7.77 -10.57 -2.99
C VAL A 44 -7.24 -9.18 -3.34
N LEU A 45 -8.12 -8.22 -3.63
CA LEU A 45 -7.72 -6.84 -3.94
C LEU A 45 -7.00 -6.17 -2.76
N TRP A 46 -7.45 -6.42 -1.54
CA TRP A 46 -6.81 -5.91 -0.33
C TRP A 46 -5.42 -6.54 -0.09
N VAL A 47 -5.27 -7.85 -0.31
CA VAL A 47 -3.97 -8.53 -0.24
C VAL A 47 -3.02 -7.97 -1.30
N VAL A 48 -3.48 -7.80 -2.54
CA VAL A 48 -2.68 -7.20 -3.63
C VAL A 48 -2.27 -5.77 -3.28
N ALA A 49 -3.20 -4.96 -2.75
CA ALA A 49 -2.90 -3.60 -2.33
C ALA A 49 -1.86 -3.57 -1.19
N SER A 50 -1.96 -4.48 -0.22
CA SER A 50 -1.05 -4.59 0.91
C SER A 50 0.36 -5.06 0.49
N LEU A 51 0.43 -6.03 -0.43
CA LEU A 51 1.69 -6.51 -1.01
C LEU A 51 2.37 -5.41 -1.84
N HIS A 52 1.60 -4.71 -2.68
CA HIS A 52 2.10 -3.60 -3.48
C HIS A 52 2.65 -2.48 -2.57
N ALA A 53 1.92 -2.10 -1.52
CA ALA A 53 2.38 -1.10 -0.55
C ALA A 53 3.69 -1.54 0.13
N SER A 54 3.76 -2.78 0.59
CA SER A 54 4.95 -3.34 1.22
C SER A 54 6.17 -3.33 0.28
N HIS A 55 5.97 -3.71 -0.99
CA HIS A 55 7.02 -3.69 -2.00
C HIS A 55 7.52 -2.27 -2.30
N VAL A 56 6.61 -1.30 -2.42
CA VAL A 56 6.97 0.11 -2.65
C VAL A 56 7.75 0.67 -1.46
N ILE A 57 7.32 0.38 -0.23
CA ILE A 57 8.01 0.78 1.00
C ILE A 57 9.40 0.15 1.09
N TYR A 58 9.52 -1.15 0.79
CA TYR A 58 10.79 -1.86 0.77
C TYR A 58 11.78 -1.23 -0.22
N ASN A 59 11.33 -0.99 -1.46
CA ASN A 59 12.16 -0.36 -2.49
C ASN A 59 12.53 1.08 -2.13
N ALA A 60 11.61 1.86 -1.56
CA ALA A 60 11.92 3.22 -1.09
C ALA A 60 12.98 3.20 0.02
N ARG A 61 12.90 2.23 0.95
CA ARG A 61 13.85 2.06 2.03
C ARG A 61 15.22 1.61 1.52
N LEU A 62 15.26 0.68 0.58
CA LEU A 62 16.49 0.21 -0.05
C LEU A 62 17.19 1.34 -0.82
N SER A 63 16.42 2.13 -1.59
CA SER A 63 16.96 3.27 -2.33
C SER A 63 17.54 4.35 -1.42
N ARG A 64 17.01 4.51 -0.20
CA ARG A 64 17.55 5.45 0.80
C ARG A 64 18.85 4.97 1.44
N ILE A 65 19.06 3.65 1.56
CA ILE A 65 20.28 3.06 2.13
C ILE A 65 21.44 3.07 1.13
N ARG A 66 21.14 3.09 -0.18
CA ARG A 66 22.12 3.13 -1.27
C ARG A 66 22.70 4.51 -1.56
N HIS A 67 22.20 5.55 -0.90
CA HIS A 67 22.67 6.93 -0.97
C HIS A 67 23.46 7.27 0.29
#